data_AF-A0A519GBE3-F1
#
_entry.id   AF-A0A519GBE3-F1
#
_cell.length_a   1.000
_cell.length_b   1.000
_cell.length_c   1.000
_cell.angle_alpha   90.00
_cell.angle_beta   90.00
_cell.angle_gamma   90.00
#
_symmetry.space_group_name_H-M   'P 1'
#
loop_
_entity.id
_entity.type
_entity.pdbx_description
1 polymer ?
#
loop_
_entity_poly.entity_id
_entity_poly.type
_entity_poly.pdbx_seq_one_letter_code
_entity_poly.pdbx_strand_id
1 'polypeptide(L)' 'MARRWQAVSWGGPEEWELATVEVPAPARGEVTIRVRAAGMNPADYKHVAAPRPGVT' A
#
# COMPACT_ATOMS: atom_id res chain seq x y z
N MET A 1 -8.37 7.37 -12.01
CA MET A 1 -7.11 7.79 -11.34
C MET A 1 -7.28 8.13 -9.85
N ALA A 2 -6.39 7.61 -9.00
CA ALA A 2 -6.18 7.98 -7.59
C ALA A 2 -4.69 7.90 -7.24
N ARG A 3 -4.26 8.41 -6.08
CA ARG A 3 -2.87 8.32 -5.60
C ARG A 3 -2.77 7.32 -4.45
N ARG A 4 -1.69 6.54 -4.39
CA ARG A 4 -1.37 5.66 -3.27
C ARG A 4 0.14 5.61 -3.00
N TRP A 5 0.53 5.48 -1.73
CA TRP A 5 1.89 5.13 -1.35
C TRP A 5 2.13 3.63 -1.57
N GLN A 6 3.30 3.28 -2.10
CA GLN A 6 3.69 1.89 -2.39
C GLN A 6 5.12 1.66 -1.93
N ALA A 7 5.33 0.63 -1.12
CA ALA A 7 6.67 0.09 -0.88
C ALA A 7 7.04 -0.83 -2.05
N VAL A 8 7.85 -0.32 -2.99
CA VAL A 8 8.24 -1.05 -4.21
C VAL A 8 9.51 -1.91 -4.01
N SER A 9 10.21 -1.68 -2.90
CA SER A 9 11.39 -2.42 -2.45
C SER A 9 11.32 -2.64 -0.94
N TRP A 10 12.11 -3.60 -0.44
CA TRP A 10 12.31 -3.76 1.00
C TRP A 10 13.15 -2.60 1.53
N GLY A 11 12.71 -1.96 2.60
CA GLY A 11 13.43 -0.83 3.18
C GLY A 11 12.53 0.15 3.94
N GLY A 12 13.06 1.33 4.21
CA GLY A 12 12.33 2.38 4.90
C GLY A 12 11.37 3.17 4.00
N PRO A 13 10.55 4.06 4.60
CA PRO A 13 9.60 4.91 3.86
C PRO A 13 10.24 5.82 2.81
N GLU A 14 11.55 6.08 2.91
CA GLU A 14 12.34 6.82 1.93
C GLU A 14 12.34 6.18 0.53
N GLU A 15 12.16 4.86 0.46
CA GLU A 15 12.05 4.10 -0.79
C GLU A 15 10.61 3.95 -1.29
N TRP A 16 9.62 4.55 -0.60
CA TRP A 16 8.22 4.44 -0.99
C TRP A 16 7.87 5.42 -2.11
N GLU A 17 7.05 4.95 -3.04
CA GLU A 17 6.59 5.75 -4.17
C GLU A 17 5.15 6.21 -3.98
N LEU A 18 4.88 7.49 -4.26
CA LEU A 18 3.52 8.01 -4.36
C LEU A 18 3.02 7.93 -5.81
N ALA A 19 2.50 6.77 -6.18
CA ALA A 19 2.08 6.55 -7.57
C ALA A 19 0.63 6.95 -7.83
N THR A 20 0.37 7.36 -9.06
CA THR A 20 -0.99 7.52 -9.61
C THR A 20 -1.43 6.21 -10.24
N VAL A 21 -2.61 5.71 -9.86
CA VAL A 21 -3.15 4.42 -10.30
C VAL A 21 -4.57 4.56 -10.81
N GLU A 22 -4.96 3.71 -11.75
CA GLU A 22 -6.37 3.55 -12.09
C GLU A 22 -7.10 2.76 -11.00
N VAL A 23 -8.36 3.15 -10.74
CA VAL A 23 -9.20 2.50 -9.74
C VAL A 23 -10.18 1.61 -10.48
N PRO A 24 -10.06 0.27 -10.38
CA PRO A 24 -10.99 -0.63 -11.04
C PRO A 24 -12.39 -0.54 -10.41
N ALA A 25 -13.41 -0.90 -11.17
CA ALA A 25 -14.73 -1.14 -10.62
C ALA A 25 -14.70 -2.34 -9.65
N PRO A 26 -15.45 -2.31 -8.54
CA PRO A 26 -15.44 -3.39 -7.57
C PRO A 26 -16.08 -4.65 -8.14
N ALA A 27 -15.54 -5.83 -7.80
CA ALA A 27 -16.15 -7.12 -8.12
C ALA A 27 -17.33 -7.45 -7.18
N ARG A 28 -17.98 -8.59 -7.42
CA ARG A 28 -19.03 -9.10 -6.53
C ARG A 28 -18.47 -9.31 -5.11
N GLY A 29 -19.02 -8.60 -4.14
CA GLY A 29 -18.62 -8.67 -2.73
C GLY A 29 -17.57 -7.63 -2.31
N GLU A 30 -17.10 -6.80 -3.23
CA GLU A 30 -16.15 -5.73 -2.96
C GLU A 30 -16.83 -4.35 -2.93
N VAL A 31 -16.13 -3.36 -2.37
CA VAL A 31 -16.54 -1.95 -2.37
C VAL A 31 -15.37 -1.05 -2.71
N THR A 32 -15.62 0.03 -3.45
CA THR A 32 -14.63 1.10 -3.69
C THR A 32 -14.76 2.18 -2.63
N ILE A 33 -13.67 2.45 -1.90
CA ILE A 33 -13.66 3.42 -0.80
C ILE A 33 -12.85 4.65 -1.21
N ARG A 34 -13.45 5.84 -1.06
CA ARG A 34 -12.70 7.10 -1.12
C ARG A 34 -12.10 7.38 0.26
N VAL A 35 -10.85 7.01 0.45
CA VAL A 35 -10.11 7.21 1.71
C VAL A 35 -9.97 8.72 2.00
N ARG A 36 -10.49 9.17 3.14
CA ARG A 36 -10.35 10.54 3.64
C ARG A 36 -9.29 10.69 4.71
N ALA A 37 -9.03 9.62 5.45
CA ALA A 37 -7.99 9.51 6.46
C ALA A 37 -7.50 8.05 6.52
N ALA A 38 -6.23 7.86 6.82
CA ALA A 38 -5.62 6.56 7.07
C ALA A 38 -4.95 6.58 8.45
N GLY A 39 -5.19 5.56 9.26
CA GLY A 39 -4.49 5.36 10.52
C GLY A 39 -3.12 4.74 10.28
N MET A 40 -2.11 5.18 11.04
CA MET A 40 -0.76 4.62 11.00
C MET A 40 -0.58 3.59 12.12
N ASN A 41 -0.01 2.44 11.79
CA ASN A 41 0.28 1.35 12.71
C ASN A 41 1.78 0.99 12.65
N PRO A 42 2.40 0.53 13.74
CA PRO A 42 3.79 0.03 13.71
C PRO A 42 4.01 -1.10 12.69
N ALA A 43 2.95 -1.87 12.41
CA ALA A 43 2.98 -2.95 11.45
C ALA A 43 3.23 -2.46 10.01
N ASP A 44 2.78 -1.25 9.65
CA ASP A 44 2.87 -0.73 8.29
C ASP A 44 4.34 -0.61 7.82
N TYR A 45 5.21 -0.15 8.71
CA TYR A 45 6.65 -0.11 8.47
C TYR A 45 7.29 -1.50 8.61
N LYS A 46 7.02 -2.22 9.70
CA LYS A 46 7.63 -3.53 9.97
C LYS A 46 7.37 -4.52 8.84
N HIS A 47 6.21 -4.42 8.18
CA HIS A 47 5.84 -5.34 7.12
C HIS A 47 6.70 -5.24 5.86
N VAL A 48 7.34 -4.11 5.60
CA VAL A 48 8.10 -3.87 4.36
C VAL A 48 9.56 -3.48 4.61
N ALA A 49 9.97 -3.39 5.88
CA ALA A 49 11.33 -2.98 6.25
C ALA A 49 12.44 -3.96 5.83
N ALA A 50 12.14 -5.27 5.76
CA ALA A 50 13.12 -6.29 5.42
C ALA A 50 12.46 -7.53 4.79
N PRO A 51 13.18 -8.28 3.93
CA PRO A 51 12.68 -9.51 3.35
C PRO A 51 12.18 -10.49 4.40
N ARG A 52 11.00 -11.07 4.17
CA ARG A 52 10.48 -12.14 4.99
C ARG A 52 10.71 -13.50 4.32
N PRO A 53 11.26 -14.49 5.03
CA PRO A 53 11.28 -15.86 4.55
C PRO A 53 9.87 -16.32 4.15
N GLY A 54 9.70 -16.85 2.95
CA GLY A 54 8.42 -17.39 2.45
C GLY A 54 7.47 -16.37 1.79
N VAL A 55 7.89 -15.11 1.61
CA VAL A 55 7.18 -14.12 0.80
C VAL A 55 8.03 -13.81 -0.43
N THR A 56 7.61 -14.29 -1.61
CA THR A 56 8.21 -13.98 -2.91
C THR A 56 7.69 -12.68 -3.47
#